data_AF-A0A7S3H3N5-F1
#
_entry.id   AF-A0A7S3H3N5-F1
#
_cell.length_a   1.000
_cell.length_b   1.000
_cell.length_c   1.000
_cell.angle_alpha   90.00
_cell.angle_beta   90.00
_cell.angle_gamma   90.00
#
_symmetry.space_group_name_H-M   'P 1'
#
loop_
_entity.id
_entity.type
_entity.pdbx_description
1 polymer ?
#
loop_
_entity_poly.entity_id
_entity_poly.type
_entity_poly.pdbx_seq_one_letter_code
_entity_poly.pdbx_strand_id
1 'polypeptide(L)'
;ELETKPDTTAALKDWSGVLTTPVKNQGYCGSCWAFSAVEQIESDSMRTLKTSYILSPEQMVECDTVSHGCQGGWTEAAYNYVKKAGGIQTESTYPYSSTQGTSGSCKANKNNFVIGVTGFTTLKGESSMA
;
A
#
# COMPACT_ATOMS: atom_id res chain seq x y z
N GLU A 1 8.98 42.35 11.24
CA GLU A 1 9.10 40.91 10.96
C GLU A 1 8.58 40.69 9.55
N LEU A 2 9.42 40.18 8.65
CA LEU A 2 9.04 39.91 7.26
C LEU A 2 8.31 38.58 7.22
N GLU A 3 7.02 38.63 6.86
CA GLU A 3 6.20 37.46 6.58
C GLU A 3 6.86 36.62 5.48
N THR A 4 7.25 35.39 5.81
CA THR A 4 7.70 34.42 4.80
C THR A 4 6.50 33.98 3.99
N LYS A 5 6.39 34.55 2.79
CA LYS A 5 5.46 34.14 1.73
C LYS A 5 5.68 32.65 1.42
N PRO A 6 4.65 31.79 1.42
CA PRO A 6 4.81 30.41 1.01
C PRO A 6 5.33 30.35 -0.42
N ASP A 7 6.33 29.48 -0.57
CA ASP A 7 7.15 29.22 -1.75
C ASP A 7 6.28 28.88 -2.97
N THR A 8 6.79 29.24 -4.15
CA THR A 8 6.18 29.07 -5.46
C THR A 8 5.51 27.71 -5.64
N THR A 9 4.17 27.76 -5.67
CA THR A 9 3.22 26.71 -6.08
C THR A 9 3.86 25.52 -6.78
N ALA A 10 3.98 24.40 -6.07
CA ALA A 10 4.13 23.09 -6.68
C ALA A 10 3.10 22.96 -7.81
N ALA A 11 3.56 22.65 -9.03
CA ALA A 11 2.66 22.47 -10.16
C ALA A 11 1.63 21.39 -9.82
N LEU A 12 0.37 21.60 -10.23
CA LEU A 12 -0.69 20.60 -10.05
C LEU A 12 -0.20 19.26 -10.61
N LYS A 13 -0.15 18.25 -9.74
CA LYS A 13 0.28 16.92 -10.10
C LYS A 13 -0.84 15.92 -9.90
N ASP A 14 -1.32 15.36 -11.00
CA ASP A 14 -2.32 14.29 -11.01
C ASP A 14 -1.67 13.00 -11.54
N TRP A 15 -1.75 11.95 -10.75
CA TRP A 15 -1.23 10.62 -11.06
C TRP A 15 -2.34 9.62 -11.43
N SER A 16 -3.61 10.04 -11.37
CA SER A 16 -4.76 9.20 -11.67
C SER A 16 -4.69 8.67 -13.10
N GLY A 17 -4.86 7.35 -13.26
CA GLY A 17 -4.76 6.67 -14.55
C GLY A 17 -3.35 6.61 -15.17
N VAL A 18 -2.32 7.16 -14.51
CA VAL A 18 -0.93 7.16 -15.01
C VAL A 18 -0.02 6.31 -14.12
N LEU A 19 -0.01 6.59 -12.81
CA LEU A 19 0.77 5.84 -11.81
C LEU A 19 -0.15 5.33 -10.70
N THR A 20 -1.39 4.98 -11.04
CA THR A 20 -2.37 4.41 -10.11
C THR A 20 -3.05 3.22 -10.72
N THR A 21 -3.47 2.28 -9.87
CA THR A 21 -4.25 1.12 -10.31
C THR A 21 -5.75 1.42 -10.27
N PRO A 22 -6.61 0.56 -10.86
CA PRO A 22 -8.06 0.71 -10.74
C PRO A 22 -8.50 0.75 -9.26
N VAL A 23 -9.53 1.56 -8.99
CA VAL A 23 -10.09 1.71 -7.65
C VAL A 23 -10.54 0.35 -7.11
N LYS A 24 -10.05 -0.01 -5.93
CA LYS A 24 -10.40 -1.21 -5.18
C LYS A 24 -11.44 -0.89 -4.09
N ASN A 25 -12.09 -1.91 -3.51
CA ASN A 25 -13.11 -1.75 -2.46
C ASN A 25 -12.82 -2.63 -1.24
N GLN A 26 -12.58 -2.02 -0.08
CA GLN A 26 -12.35 -2.71 1.20
C GLN A 26 -13.62 -3.25 1.87
N GLY A 27 -14.81 -2.86 1.41
CA GLY A 27 -16.07 -3.22 2.04
C GLY A 27 -16.16 -2.73 3.49
N TYR A 28 -16.64 -3.61 4.38
CA TYR A 28 -16.85 -3.33 5.80
C TYR A 28 -15.61 -3.59 6.68
N CYS A 29 -14.49 -3.96 6.08
CA CYS A 29 -13.24 -4.21 6.80
C CYS A 29 -12.48 -2.91 7.03
N GLY A 30 -11.97 -2.70 8.25
CA GLY A 30 -11.04 -1.63 8.59
C GLY A 30 -9.63 -1.86 8.02
N SER A 31 -9.51 -2.29 6.76
CA SER A 31 -8.24 -2.62 6.09
C SER A 31 -7.67 -1.48 5.25
N CYS A 32 -8.10 -0.23 5.45
CA CYS A 32 -7.58 0.92 4.69
C CYS A 32 -6.05 1.03 4.75
N TRP A 33 -5.45 0.66 5.88
CA TRP A 33 -4.00 0.60 6.07
C TRP A 33 -3.29 -0.32 5.06
N ALA A 34 -3.89 -1.47 4.74
CA ALA A 34 -3.36 -2.43 3.77
C ALA A 34 -3.57 -1.92 2.34
N PHE A 35 -4.73 -1.34 2.04
CA PHE A 35 -5.04 -0.78 0.73
C PHE A 35 -4.13 0.41 0.39
N SER A 36 -3.91 1.31 1.34
CA SER A 36 -2.99 2.44 1.18
C SER A 36 -1.55 1.97 0.92
N ALA A 37 -1.09 0.96 1.66
CA ALA A 37 0.25 0.41 1.46
C ALA A 37 0.38 -0.30 0.10
N VAL A 38 -0.64 -1.07 -0.31
CA VAL A 38 -0.67 -1.73 -1.62
C VAL A 38 -0.59 -0.72 -2.75
N GLU A 39 -1.44 0.32 -2.75
CA GLU A 39 -1.45 1.31 -3.84
C GLU A 39 -0.13 2.07 -3.95
N GLN A 40 0.53 2.37 -2.82
CA GLN A 40 1.86 2.98 -2.85
C GLN A 40 2.90 2.05 -3.49
N ILE A 41 2.90 0.76 -3.15
CA ILE A 41 3.83 -0.23 -3.75
C ILE A 41 3.57 -0.36 -5.25
N GLU A 42 2.30 -0.41 -5.68
CA GLU A 42 1.93 -0.45 -7.08
C GLU A 42 2.38 0.81 -7.83
N SER A 43 2.12 1.98 -7.25
CA SER A 43 2.55 3.29 -7.76
C SER A 43 4.06 3.37 -7.96
N ASP A 44 4.83 2.92 -6.96
CA ASP A 44 6.29 2.88 -7.05
C ASP A 44 6.79 1.85 -8.05
N SER A 45 6.11 0.72 -8.19
CA SER A 45 6.43 -0.28 -9.23
C SER A 45 6.27 0.32 -10.63
N MET A 46 5.15 1.00 -10.89
CA MET A 46 4.90 1.69 -12.15
C MET A 46 5.93 2.81 -12.39
N ARG A 47 6.28 3.57 -11.35
CA ARG A 47 7.23 4.68 -11.43
C ARG A 47 8.65 4.21 -11.71
N THR A 48 9.13 3.20 -10.98
CA THR A 48 10.55 2.80 -10.95
C THR A 48 10.86 1.62 -11.86
N LEU A 49 9.98 0.63 -11.93
CA LEU A 49 10.17 -0.61 -12.70
C LEU A 49 9.44 -0.59 -14.04
N LYS A 50 8.52 0.37 -14.25
CA LYS A 50 7.65 0.45 -15.43
C LYS A 50 6.74 -0.77 -15.58
N THR A 51 6.41 -1.41 -14.48
CA THR A 51 5.50 -2.57 -14.42
C THR A 51 4.28 -2.22 -13.60
N SER A 52 3.09 -2.55 -14.12
CA SER A 52 1.83 -2.43 -13.39
C SER A 52 1.45 -3.78 -12.81
N TYR A 53 1.32 -3.83 -11.48
CA TYR A 53 0.77 -4.97 -10.77
C TYR A 53 -0.54 -4.55 -10.10
N ILE A 54 -1.48 -5.49 -10.02
CA ILE A 54 -2.62 -5.40 -9.10
C ILE A 54 -2.29 -6.34 -7.94
N LEU A 55 -1.85 -5.79 -6.82
CA LEU A 55 -1.37 -6.50 -5.63
C LEU A 55 -2.51 -6.79 -4.66
N SER A 56 -2.31 -7.82 -3.82
CA SER A 56 -3.31 -8.32 -2.86
C SER A 56 -3.24 -7.56 -1.53
N PRO A 57 -4.25 -6.75 -1.17
CA PRO A 57 -4.36 -6.22 0.19
C PRO A 57 -4.66 -7.34 1.20
N GLU A 58 -5.33 -8.42 0.77
CA GLU A 58 -5.70 -9.56 1.62
C GLU A 58 -4.48 -10.21 2.25
N GLN A 59 -3.38 -10.35 1.49
CA GLN A 59 -2.15 -10.91 2.04
C GLN A 59 -1.68 -10.13 3.28
N MET A 60 -1.74 -8.79 3.25
CA MET A 60 -1.39 -7.98 4.42
C MET A 60 -2.44 -8.17 5.53
N VAL A 61 -3.72 -8.13 5.19
CA VAL A 61 -4.84 -8.26 6.15
C VAL A 61 -4.79 -9.57 6.93
N GLU A 62 -4.48 -10.69 6.27
CA GLU A 62 -4.50 -12.02 6.88
C GLU A 62 -3.13 -12.48 7.43
N CYS A 63 -2.01 -11.93 6.95
CA CYS A 63 -0.66 -12.41 7.29
C CYS A 63 0.21 -11.43 8.10
N ASP A 64 -0.10 -10.14 8.15
CA ASP A 64 0.60 -9.22 9.03
C ASP A 64 0.15 -9.44 10.48
N THR A 65 1.00 -10.08 11.27
CA THR A 65 0.74 -10.38 12.68
C THR A 65 0.92 -9.19 13.62
N VAL A 66 1.39 -8.04 13.12
CA VAL A 66 1.52 -6.80 13.90
C VAL A 66 0.24 -5.97 13.82
N SER A 67 -0.43 -6.00 12.67
CA SER A 67 -1.73 -5.36 12.45
C SER A 67 -2.88 -6.26 12.91
N HIS A 68 -4.10 -5.73 12.94
CA HIS A 68 -5.27 -6.39 13.51
C HIS A 68 -6.32 -6.71 12.43
N GLY A 69 -5.87 -7.04 11.21
CA GLY A 69 -6.72 -7.35 10.07
C GLY A 69 -7.78 -6.26 9.83
N CYS A 70 -9.06 -6.63 9.96
CA CYS A 70 -10.19 -5.71 9.80
C CYS A 70 -10.42 -4.74 10.96
N GLN A 71 -9.70 -4.88 12.08
CA GLN A 71 -9.79 -3.95 13.21
C GLN A 71 -8.82 -2.76 13.07
N GLY A 72 -7.99 -2.74 12.03
CA GLY A 72 -7.07 -1.65 11.73
C GLY A 72 -5.60 -2.04 11.77
N GLY A 73 -4.77 -1.07 11.43
CA GLY A 73 -3.33 -1.23 11.29
C GLY A 73 -2.69 0.07 10.80
N TRP A 74 -1.38 0.03 10.60
CA TRP A 74 -0.59 1.16 10.11
C TRP A 74 0.14 0.76 8.82
N THR A 75 0.27 1.70 7.88
CA THR A 75 0.97 1.47 6.60
C THR A 75 2.43 1.02 6.80
N GLU A 76 3.09 1.55 7.83
CA GLU A 76 4.46 1.22 8.19
C GLU A 76 4.60 -0.24 8.65
N ALA A 77 3.57 -0.77 9.34
CA ALA A 77 3.52 -2.19 9.69
C ALA A 77 3.37 -3.05 8.43
N ALA A 78 2.51 -2.63 7.50
CA ALA A 78 2.30 -3.31 6.21
C ALA A 78 3.58 -3.37 5.36
N TYR A 79 4.30 -2.25 5.21
CA TYR A 79 5.57 -2.22 4.48
C TYR A 79 6.63 -3.12 5.15
N ASN A 80 6.71 -3.07 6.48
CA ASN A 80 7.59 -3.96 7.24
C ASN A 80 7.23 -5.43 7.06
N TYR A 81 5.94 -5.76 7.04
CA TYR A 81 5.46 -7.10 6.75
C TYR A 81 5.94 -7.56 5.36
N VAL A 82 5.68 -6.80 4.29
CA VAL A 82 6.08 -7.18 2.92
C VAL A 82 7.60 -7.38 2.83
N LYS A 83 8.37 -6.47 3.45
CA LYS A 83 9.83 -6.59 3.54
C LYS A 83 10.26 -7.90 4.24
N LYS A 84 9.66 -8.26 5.37
CA LYS A 84 9.99 -9.47 6.14
C LYS A 84 9.49 -10.75 5.48
N ALA A 85 8.31 -10.72 4.86
CA ALA A 85 7.72 -11.84 4.14
C ALA A 85 8.56 -12.22 2.92
N GLY A 86 9.26 -11.24 2.33
CA GLY A 86 10.04 -11.39 1.11
C GLY A 86 9.26 -11.04 -0.15
N GLY A 87 8.06 -10.46 -0.01
CA GLY A 87 7.25 -10.00 -1.12
C GLY A 87 5.74 -10.09 -0.89
N ILE A 88 5.01 -9.77 -1.94
CA ILE A 88 3.55 -9.72 -1.98
C ILE A 88 3.01 -10.33 -3.28
N GLN A 89 1.89 -11.03 -3.16
CA GLN A 89 1.13 -11.64 -4.25
C GLN A 89 0.28 -10.61 -5.00
N THR A 90 -0.10 -10.97 -6.21
CA THR A 90 -1.14 -10.25 -6.96
C THR A 90 -2.53 -10.57 -6.42
N GLU A 91 -3.47 -9.64 -6.59
CA GLU A 91 -4.89 -9.82 -6.30
C GLU A 91 -5.45 -11.09 -6.98
N SER A 92 -5.00 -11.38 -8.20
CA SER A 92 -5.44 -12.58 -8.93
C SER A 92 -5.01 -13.91 -8.27
N THR A 93 -3.90 -13.93 -7.53
CA THR A 93 -3.39 -15.15 -6.88
C THR A 93 -3.72 -15.21 -5.39
N TYR A 94 -4.15 -14.09 -4.81
CA TYR A 94 -4.65 -13.98 -3.45
C TYR A 94 -5.76 -12.91 -3.39
N PRO A 95 -6.99 -13.26 -3.79
CA PRO A 95 -8.08 -12.30 -3.88
C PRO A 95 -8.53 -11.75 -2.53
N TYR A 96 -9.03 -10.52 -2.53
CA TYR A 96 -9.64 -9.88 -1.37
C TYR A 96 -10.91 -10.60 -0.93
N SER A 97 -10.93 -11.03 0.34
CA SER A 97 -11.99 -11.87 0.90
C SER A 97 -12.61 -11.27 2.16
N SER A 98 -11.93 -10.30 2.77
CA SER A 98 -12.32 -9.69 4.04
C SER A 98 -13.48 -8.68 3.97
N THR A 99 -14.16 -8.55 2.82
CA THR A 99 -15.21 -7.53 2.54
C THR A 99 -16.32 -7.42 3.60
N GLN A 100 -16.61 -8.49 4.35
CA GLN A 100 -17.64 -8.54 5.38
C GLN A 100 -17.13 -8.13 6.78
N GLY A 101 -15.97 -7.48 6.86
CA GLY A 101 -15.42 -6.97 8.13
C GLY A 101 -14.70 -8.01 8.97
N THR A 102 -14.45 -9.21 8.43
CA THR A 102 -13.73 -10.29 9.10
C THR A 102 -12.58 -10.76 8.24
N SER A 103 -11.37 -10.79 8.81
CA SER A 103 -10.20 -11.37 8.18
C SER A 103 -10.13 -12.88 8.45
N GLY A 104 -9.72 -13.66 7.44
CA GLY A 104 -9.51 -15.10 7.60
C GLY A 104 -8.11 -15.43 8.12
N SER A 105 -7.50 -16.45 7.54
CA SER A 105 -6.20 -16.98 7.96
C SER A 105 -5.20 -16.85 6.83
N CYS A 106 -3.95 -16.51 7.17
CA CYS A 106 -2.88 -16.37 6.20
C CYS A 106 -2.70 -17.60 5.30
N LYS A 107 -2.80 -17.39 3.99
CA LYS A 107 -2.63 -18.40 2.92
C LYS A 107 -1.55 -17.98 1.91
N ALA A 108 -0.68 -17.05 2.29
CA ALA A 108 0.33 -16.52 1.39
C ALA A 108 1.25 -17.62 0.86
N ASN A 109 1.40 -17.69 -0.46
CA ASN A 109 2.31 -18.57 -1.15
C ASN A 109 3.50 -17.76 -1.68
N LYS A 110 4.68 -18.00 -1.09
CA LYS A 110 5.93 -17.31 -1.47
C LYS A 110 6.30 -17.48 -2.94
N ASN A 111 5.90 -18.58 -3.57
CA ASN A 111 6.16 -18.83 -4.99
C ASN A 111 5.37 -17.89 -5.92
N ASN A 112 4.34 -17.23 -5.40
CA ASN A 112 3.51 -16.28 -6.14
C ASN A 112 3.87 -14.81 -5.83
N PHE A 113 4.93 -14.55 -5.07
CA PHE A 113 5.35 -13.18 -4.77
C PHE A 113 5.96 -12.54 -6.01
N VAL A 114 5.49 -11.35 -6.37
CA VAL A 114 5.89 -10.67 -7.61
C VAL A 114 6.75 -9.43 -7.38
N ILE A 115 6.67 -8.84 -6.19
CA ILE A 115 7.45 -7.67 -5.79
C ILE A 115 7.64 -7.64 -4.27
N GLY A 116 8.71 -6.98 -3.81
CA GLY A 116 8.97 -6.75 -2.39
C GLY A 116 9.37 -5.30 -2.11
N VAL A 117 9.45 -4.96 -0.83
CA VAL A 117 9.82 -3.62 -0.34
C VAL A 117 11.16 -3.72 0.38
N THR A 118 12.10 -2.83 0.06
CA THR A 118 13.43 -2.78 0.70
C THR A 118 13.46 -1.84 1.91
N GLY A 119 12.57 -0.85 1.96
CA GLY A 119 12.41 0.10 3.06
C GLY A 119 11.26 1.07 2.81
N PHE A 120 10.99 1.93 3.79
CA PHE A 120 10.04 3.03 3.70
C PHE A 120 10.55 4.22 4.52
N THR A 121 10.04 5.41 4.22
CA THR A 121 10.38 6.65 4.92
C THR A 121 9.10 7.37 5.30
N THR A 122 8.98 7.78 6.56
CA THR A 122 7.92 8.67 7.00
C THR A 122 8.31 10.11 6.69
N LEU A 123 7.51 10.78 5.86
CA LEU A 123 7.72 12.19 5.53
C LEU A 123 7.31 13.08 6.71
N LYS A 124 8.11 14.11 7.01
CA LYS A 124 7.82 15.07 8.09
C LYS A 124 7.54 16.44 7.48
N GLY A 125 6.27 16.81 7.45
CA GLY A 125 5.82 18.10 6.90
C GLY A 125 5.82 18.13 5.37
N GLU A 126 5.21 19.18 4.83
CA GLU A 126 4.96 19.33 3.39
C GLU A 126 6.24 19.47 2.56
N SER A 127 7.29 20.07 3.12
CA SER A 127 8.60 20.20 2.46
C SER A 127 9.28 18.87 2.15
N SER A 128 8.87 17.78 2.82
CA SER A 128 9.39 16.44 2.56
C SER A 128 8.66 15.73 1.40
N MET A 129 7.58 16.30 0.86
CA MET A 129 6.78 15.72 -0.24
C MET A 129 7.18 16.21 -1.63
N ALA A 130 8.19 17.10 -1.73
CA ALA A 130 8.65 17.73 -2.96
C ALA A 130 9.60 16.83 -3.78
#